data_AF-A0A015KIC3-F1
#
_entry.id   AF-A0A015KIC3-F1
#
_cell.length_a   1.000
_cell.length_b   1.000
_cell.length_c   1.000
_cell.angle_alpha   90.00
_cell.angle_beta   90.00
_cell.angle_gamma   90.00
#
_symmetry.space_group_name_H-M   'P 1'
#
loop_
_entity.id
_entity.type
_entity.pdbx_description
1 polymer ?
#
loop_
_entity_poly.entity_id
_entity_poly.type
_entity_poly.pdbx_seq_one_letter_code
_entity_poly.pdbx_strand_id
1 'polypeptide(L)'
;MIIYQMSQPMPPMYNSYQHGYYSTNNSIGDFLMKLGDSFLQYESNFIDNGYTVDLLSHLTLGQLKDIGVDLAGHRIKILVELGIKIPN
;
A
#
# COMPACT_ATOMS: atom_id res chain seq x y z
N MET A 1 17.51 39.15 -6.43
CA MET A 1 18.08 37.81 -6.59
C MET A 1 17.01 36.81 -6.19
N ILE A 2 16.29 36.24 -7.16
CA ILE A 2 15.21 35.28 -6.93
C ILE A 2 15.76 33.92 -7.36
N ILE A 3 15.82 32.99 -6.42
CA ILE A 3 16.31 31.62 -6.63
C ILE A 3 15.28 30.84 -7.45
N TYR A 4 15.69 30.32 -8.60
CA TYR A 4 14.88 29.41 -9.40
C TYR A 4 14.80 28.06 -8.67
N GLN A 5 13.65 27.73 -8.10
CA GLN A 5 13.37 26.37 -7.66
C GLN A 5 13.09 25.51 -8.90
N MET A 6 13.97 24.53 -9.15
CA MET A 6 13.77 23.52 -10.19
C MET A 6 12.57 22.64 -9.83
N SER A 7 11.51 22.76 -10.63
CA SER A 7 10.35 21.86 -10.60
C SER A 7 10.82 20.43 -10.90
N GLN A 8 10.75 19.56 -9.89
CA GLN A 8 11.00 18.12 -10.05
C GLN A 8 9.96 17.55 -11.03
N PRO A 9 10.34 16.70 -12.00
CA PRO A 9 9.39 16.07 -12.92
C PRO A 9 8.49 15.09 -12.14
N MET A 10 7.17 15.26 -12.27
CA MET A 10 6.18 14.42 -11.61
C MET A 10 6.32 12.94 -12.03
N PRO A 11 6.23 11.98 -11.09
CA PRO A 11 6.14 10.56 -11.43
C PRO A 11 4.80 10.26 -12.15
N PRO A 12 4.75 9.21 -13.00
CA PRO A 12 3.56 8.87 -13.76
C PRO A 12 2.37 8.59 -12.84
N MET A 13 1.27 9.30 -13.09
CA MET A 13 0.00 9.23 -12.37
C MET A 13 -0.62 7.84 -12.47
N TYR A 14 -0.47 7.03 -11.42
CA TYR A 14 -1.33 5.87 -11.20
C TYR A 14 -2.58 6.34 -10.45
N ASN A 15 -3.68 6.46 -11.20
CA ASN A 15 -5.05 6.74 -10.77
C ASN A 15 -5.29 8.01 -9.90
N SER A 16 -5.56 9.12 -10.60
CA SER A 16 -6.02 10.38 -10.03
C SER A 16 -7.54 10.34 -9.85
N TYR A 17 -8.05 10.03 -8.63
CA TYR A 17 -9.21 10.68 -8.01
C TYR A 17 -9.20 10.40 -6.49
N GLN A 18 -8.97 11.47 -5.71
CA GLN A 18 -9.32 11.59 -4.28
C GLN A 18 -8.42 10.88 -3.24
N HIS A 19 -7.27 11.48 -2.91
CA HIS A 19 -6.79 11.47 -1.52
C HIS A 19 -6.66 12.91 -1.02
N GLY A 20 -7.79 13.60 -0.98
CA GLY A 20 -7.90 14.82 -0.20
C GLY A 20 -7.80 14.45 1.27
N TYR A 21 -6.61 14.62 1.83
CA TYR A 21 -6.34 14.67 3.27
C TYR A 21 -6.97 13.54 4.10
N TYR A 22 -6.27 12.40 4.19
CA TYR A 22 -6.52 11.32 5.15
C TYR A 22 -7.97 10.81 5.13
N SER A 23 -8.22 9.88 4.21
CA SER A 23 -9.42 9.05 4.28
C SER A 23 -9.48 8.36 5.66
N THR A 24 -10.67 8.07 6.13
CA THR A 24 -10.92 7.51 7.47
C THR A 24 -9.93 6.41 7.82
N ASN A 25 -9.42 6.34 9.07
CA ASN A 25 -8.38 5.42 9.61
C ASN A 25 -8.58 3.89 9.39
N ASN A 26 -9.42 3.48 8.46
CA ASN A 26 -9.87 2.13 8.17
C ASN A 26 -9.95 1.86 6.65
N SER A 27 -9.11 2.49 5.82
CA SER A 27 -8.93 2.14 4.40
C SER A 27 -7.66 1.32 4.16
N ILE A 28 -7.66 0.52 3.09
CA ILE A 28 -6.47 -0.18 2.62
C ILE A 28 -5.36 0.80 2.26
N GLY A 29 -5.70 1.92 1.61
CA GLY A 29 -4.74 2.99 1.33
C GLY A 29 -4.04 3.52 2.58
N ASP A 30 -4.76 3.74 3.68
CA ASP A 30 -4.18 4.22 4.93
C ASP A 30 -3.28 3.17 5.60
N PHE A 31 -3.67 1.89 5.53
CA PHE A 31 -2.81 0.79 5.99
C PHE A 31 -1.50 0.72 5.18
N LEU A 32 -1.59 0.78 3.86
CA LEU A 32 -0.42 0.73 2.99
C LEU A 32 0.45 1.99 3.15
N MET A 33 -0.16 3.15 3.35
CA MET A 33 0.57 4.39 3.63
C MET A 33 1.41 4.30 4.91
N LYS A 34 0.91 3.66 5.98
CA LYS A 34 1.70 3.43 7.21
C LYS A 34 2.97 2.61 6.94
N LEU A 35 2.94 1.72 5.95
CA LEU A 35 4.10 0.94 5.52
C LEU A 35 5.07 1.76 4.65
N GLY A 36 4.57 2.80 3.98
CA GLY A 36 5.29 3.76 3.16
C GLY A 36 4.72 3.92 1.75
N ASP A 37 5.07 5.02 1.07
CA ASP A 37 4.53 5.36 -0.27
C ASP A 37 4.70 4.25 -1.31
N SER A 38 5.76 3.43 -1.19
CA SER A 38 6.03 2.31 -2.10
C SER A 38 4.99 1.18 -2.03
N PHE A 39 4.09 1.20 -1.04
CA PHE A 39 3.04 0.20 -0.86
C PHE A 39 1.71 0.61 -1.49
N LEU A 40 1.49 1.90 -1.75
CA LEU A 40 0.22 2.41 -2.32
C LEU A 40 -0.09 1.81 -3.70
N GLN A 41 0.94 1.41 -4.45
CA GLN A 41 0.77 0.73 -5.74
C GLN A 41 -0.02 -0.58 -5.64
N TYR A 42 -0.12 -1.19 -4.45
CA TYR A 42 -0.89 -2.41 -4.23
C TYR A 42 -2.37 -2.15 -3.91
N GLU A 43 -2.75 -0.90 -3.62
CA GLU A 43 -4.10 -0.56 -3.16
C GLU A 43 -5.17 -1.03 -4.16
N SER A 44 -5.00 -0.74 -5.46
CA SER A 44 -5.91 -1.20 -6.51
C SER A 44 -6.04 -2.72 -6.48
N ASN A 45 -4.92 -3.45 -6.41
CA ASN A 45 -4.96 -4.91 -6.43
C ASN A 45 -5.73 -5.48 -5.24
N PHE A 46 -5.57 -4.92 -4.04
CA PHE A 46 -6.33 -5.36 -2.88
C PHE A 46 -7.84 -5.11 -3.07
N ILE A 47 -8.21 -3.92 -3.57
CA ILE A 47 -9.60 -3.55 -3.82
C ILE A 47 -10.22 -4.43 -4.93
N ASP A 48 -9.50 -4.64 -6.02
CA ASP A 48 -9.93 -5.45 -7.16
C ASP A 48 -10.11 -6.93 -6.79
N ASN A 49 -9.33 -7.41 -5.81
CA ASN A 49 -9.49 -8.75 -5.22
C ASN A 49 -10.55 -8.79 -4.10
N GLY A 50 -11.24 -7.69 -3.81
CA GLY A 50 -12.33 -7.61 -2.82
C GLY A 50 -11.87 -7.60 -1.36
N TYR A 51 -10.61 -7.24 -1.09
CA TYR A 51 -10.12 -7.11 0.29
C TYR A 51 -10.61 -5.80 0.92
N THR A 52 -10.89 -5.87 2.22
CA THR A 52 -11.10 -4.72 3.11
C THR A 52 -10.07 -4.78 4.24
N VAL A 53 -9.92 -3.69 5.01
CA VAL A 53 -8.95 -3.63 6.12
C VAL A 53 -9.15 -4.77 7.13
N ASP A 54 -10.39 -5.12 7.45
CA ASP A 54 -10.71 -6.21 8.38
C ASP A 54 -10.17 -7.57 7.88
N LEU A 55 -10.22 -7.79 6.57
CA LEU A 55 -9.75 -9.03 5.93
C LEU A 55 -8.23 -9.11 5.80
N LEU A 56 -7.52 -7.98 5.88
CA LEU A 56 -6.05 -7.98 5.80
C LEU A 56 -5.43 -8.81 6.93
N SER A 57 -6.05 -8.81 8.12
CA SER A 57 -5.59 -9.56 9.30
C SER A 57 -5.51 -11.08 9.12
N HIS A 58 -6.15 -11.61 8.06
CA HIS A 58 -6.19 -13.04 7.75
C HIS A 58 -5.30 -13.44 6.56
N LEU A 59 -4.48 -12.52 6.05
CA LEU A 59 -3.66 -12.77 4.87
C LEU A 59 -2.50 -13.74 5.13
N THR A 60 -2.24 -14.57 4.13
CA THR A 60 -1.06 -15.44 4.07
C THR A 60 -0.05 -14.95 3.02
N LEU A 61 1.19 -15.47 3.08
CA LEU A 61 2.21 -15.20 2.05
C LEU A 61 1.74 -15.57 0.63
N GLY A 62 0.97 -16.66 0.51
CA GLY A 62 0.41 -17.11 -0.77
C GLY A 62 -0.61 -16.11 -1.31
N GLN A 63 -1.55 -15.66 -0.47
CA GLN A 63 -2.55 -14.67 -0.86
C GLN A 63 -1.93 -13.33 -1.25
N LEU A 64 -0.90 -12.86 -0.52
CA LEU A 64 -0.20 -11.63 -0.90
C LEU A 64 0.47 -11.75 -2.28
N LYS A 65 1.00 -12.92 -2.62
CA LYS A 65 1.55 -13.17 -3.96
C LYS A 65 0.44 -13.19 -5.01
N ASP A 66 -0.69 -13.83 -4.74
CA ASP A 66 -1.83 -13.91 -5.67
C ASP A 66 -2.48 -12.53 -5.92
N ILE A 67 -2.46 -11.64 -4.91
CA ILE A 67 -2.86 -10.22 -5.03
C ILE A 67 -1.84 -9.41 -5.86
N GLY A 68 -0.64 -9.94 -6.14
CA GLY A 68 0.39 -9.25 -6.92
C GLY A 68 1.38 -8.44 -6.08
N VAL A 69 1.54 -8.76 -4.79
CA VAL A 69 2.67 -8.28 -4.00
C VAL A 69 3.88 -9.15 -4.32
N ASP A 70 4.56 -8.85 -5.43
CA ASP A 70 5.63 -9.70 -5.99
C ASP A 70 6.93 -9.68 -5.17
N LEU A 71 7.19 -8.60 -4.44
CA LEU A 71 8.41 -8.43 -3.66
C LEU A 71 8.29 -9.17 -2.31
N ALA A 72 9.19 -10.12 -2.06
CA ALA A 72 9.21 -10.89 -0.82
C ALA A 72 9.35 -10.01 0.43
N GLY A 73 10.19 -8.97 0.36
CA GLY A 73 10.34 -7.99 1.45
C GLY A 73 9.06 -7.22 1.76
N HIS A 74 8.27 -6.87 0.75
CA HIS A 74 6.98 -6.19 0.94
C HIS A 74 5.95 -7.14 1.57
N ARG A 75 5.90 -8.40 1.13
CA ARG A 75 5.02 -9.41 1.75
C ARG A 75 5.31 -9.57 3.24
N ILE A 76 6.59 -9.68 3.60
CA ILE A 76 7.03 -9.80 5.00
C ILE A 76 6.60 -8.58 5.79
N LYS A 77 6.85 -7.36 5.28
CA LYS A 77 6.51 -6.12 6.00
C LYS A 77 5.01 -5.99 6.26
N ILE A 78 4.17 -6.33 5.27
CA ILE A 78 2.71 -6.35 5.41
C ILE A 78 2.29 -7.33 6.52
N LEU A 79 2.81 -8.56 6.51
CA LEU A 79 2.47 -9.56 7.53
C LEU A 79 2.91 -9.16 8.94
N VAL A 80 4.08 -8.52 9.07
CA VAL A 80 4.59 -8.02 10.36
C VAL A 80 3.69 -6.92 10.91
N GLU A 81 3.28 -5.95 10.09
CA GLU A 81 2.37 -4.88 10.50
C GLU A 81 1.00 -5.41 10.91
N LEU A 82 0.54 -6.49 10.26
CA LEU A 82 -0.69 -7.20 10.63
C LEU A 82 -0.56 -8.06 11.90
N GLY A 83 0.64 -8.14 12.49
CA GLY A 83 0.89 -8.97 13.67
C GLY A 83 0.82 -10.49 13.40
N ILE A 84 0.92 -10.89 12.13
CA ILE A 84 0.84 -12.30 11.73
C ILE A 84 2.20 -12.94 11.99
N LYS A 85 2.24 -13.95 12.88
CA LYS A 85 3.44 -14.74 13.13
C LYS A 85 3.88 -15.40 11.82
N ILE A 86 5.05 -15.01 11.33
CA ILE A 86 5.73 -15.74 10.26
C ILE A 86 6.12 -17.10 10.87
N PRO A 87 5.57 -18.23 10.39
CA PRO A 87 5.98 -19.54 10.88
C PRO A 87 7.49 -19.72 10.58
N ASN A 88 8.21 -20.15 11.62
CA ASN A 88 9.65 -20.44 11.60
C ASN A 88 9.99 -21.55 10.61
#